data_AF-A0A920RSA8-F1
#
_entry.id   AF-A0A920RSA8-F1
#
_cell.length_a   1.000
_cell.length_b   1.000
_cell.length_c   1.000
_cell.angle_alpha   90.00
_cell.angle_beta   90.00
_cell.angle_gamma   90.00
#
_symmetry.space_group_name_H-M   'P 1'
#
loop_
_entity.id
_entity.type
_entity.pdbx_description
1 polymer ?
#
loop_
_entity_poly.entity_id
_entity_poly.type
_entity_poly.pdbx_seq_one_letter_code
_entity_poly.pdbx_strand_id
1 'polypeptide(L)'
;MLQESVDALLDNGRRGRAVTGSNKRPLKSLADMIKGKQGRFRQNLLGKRVDYSGRSVIVVGPTLKLHQCGLPKKMALELFKPFVFGKLQKIELASTIKLAKKMVEREEPEVWDILAEVIREHPVLLNRAPTLHRLGIQAFEPVLVEGKAIQLHPLVCKAYNADFDGDQMAVHVPLTLEAQLECRALMMATNNILSPANGKPIIDPSQDVVLGIYYMTREKINAKGEGQVLSSPEEANRAFQLNAVDLHAKIKVRLKPNNLPDEKTEIIETTLGRTLLYELLPEGMPFDLVNKTLDNKTISSLIDACYRKSGLKKTVIFADRLMYMGYQFSTKSGASLCIDDFVIPKKKEKYVIEAESEVKDIEAQFASGLVTKGEKYNKVIDIWSRANEMIAKAMMDNISSEEIKDSEGNLVTSDSYNSVYMFADSGARGSPAQIRQLAGMRGLMAKPDGSIIETPITANFREGPFSSTILYFNSWS
;
A
#
# COMPACT_ATOMS: atom_id res chain seq x y z
N MET A 1 18.94 29.06 53.51
CA MET A 1 20.00 29.44 52.56
C MET A 1 20.89 28.27 52.14
N LEU A 2 21.87 27.78 52.92
CA LEU A 2 22.77 26.70 52.44
C LEU A 2 22.02 25.42 52.05
N GLN A 3 21.11 24.94 52.91
CA GLN A 3 20.28 23.77 52.63
C GLN A 3 19.44 23.94 51.35
N GLU A 4 18.84 25.11 51.15
CA GLU A 4 18.02 25.39 49.96
C GLU A 4 18.85 25.45 48.68
N SER A 5 20.06 25.99 48.73
CA SER A 5 20.99 25.99 47.59
C SER A 5 21.44 24.58 47.23
N VAL A 6 21.69 23.71 48.22
CA VAL A 6 22.03 22.29 47.99
C VAL A 6 20.83 21.52 47.43
N ASP A 7 19.65 21.72 48.01
CA ASP A 7 18.41 21.09 47.55
C ASP A 7 18.10 21.52 46.09
N ALA A 8 18.28 22.79 45.75
CA ALA A 8 18.08 23.30 44.38
C ALA A 8 19.13 22.79 43.37
N LEU A 9 20.37 22.58 43.80
CA LEU A 9 21.41 21.98 42.96
C LEU A 9 21.10 20.52 42.62
N LEU A 10 20.65 19.75 43.61
CA LEU A 10 20.36 18.33 43.46
C LEU A 10 19.04 18.08 42.73
N ASP A 11 17.94 18.69 43.20
CA ASP A 11 16.59 18.53 42.62
C ASP A 11 15.74 19.80 42.84
N ASN A 12 15.86 20.73 41.88
CA ASN A 12 15.21 22.03 41.92
C ASN A 12 13.68 21.90 41.85
N GLY A 13 12.98 22.44 42.84
CA GLY A 13 11.51 22.43 42.89
C GLY A 13 10.88 21.29 43.71
N ARG A 14 11.69 20.43 44.35
CA ARG A 14 11.16 19.31 45.16
C ARG A 14 10.52 19.72 46.49
N ARG A 15 11.08 20.73 47.17
CA ARG A 15 10.61 21.20 48.50
C ARG A 15 10.00 22.61 48.48
N GLY A 16 10.00 23.30 47.35
CA GLY A 16 9.54 24.69 47.24
C GLY A 16 9.48 25.18 45.80
N ARG A 17 9.28 26.50 45.62
CA ARG A 17 9.26 27.12 44.29
C ARG A 17 10.62 26.98 43.62
N ALA A 18 10.64 26.46 42.40
CA ALA A 18 11.88 26.28 41.65
C ALA A 18 12.62 27.61 41.48
N VAL A 19 13.93 27.61 41.74
CA VAL A 19 14.78 28.77 41.53
C VAL A 19 14.88 29.02 40.03
N THR A 20 14.57 30.25 39.62
CA THR A 20 14.57 30.67 38.22
C THR A 20 15.81 31.50 37.89
N GLY A 21 16.33 31.33 36.67
CA GLY A 21 17.39 32.20 36.15
C GLY A 21 16.87 33.55 35.66
N SER A 22 17.77 34.37 35.12
CA SER A 22 17.46 35.66 34.49
C SER A 22 16.33 35.58 33.44
N ASN A 23 16.26 34.47 32.70
CA ASN A 23 15.23 34.23 31.68
C ASN A 23 13.89 33.74 32.26
N LYS A 24 13.66 33.82 33.58
CA LYS A 24 12.48 33.33 34.32
C LYS A 24 12.15 31.84 34.15
N ARG A 25 13.02 31.06 33.50
CA ARG A 25 12.92 29.60 33.41
C ARG A 25 13.55 28.94 34.65
N PRO A 26 12.98 27.83 35.15
CA PRO A 26 13.59 27.09 36.24
C PRO A 26 14.96 26.58 35.83
N LEU A 27 15.94 26.69 36.73
CA LEU A 27 17.27 26.14 36.49
C LEU A 27 17.21 24.61 36.50
N LYS A 28 17.95 23.99 35.56
CA LYS A 28 18.01 22.53 35.43
C LYS A 28 18.91 21.96 36.52
N SER A 29 18.36 21.11 37.39
CA SER A 29 19.12 20.43 38.46
C SER A 29 19.87 19.20 37.96
N LEU A 30 20.75 18.64 38.80
CA LEU A 30 21.44 17.38 38.48
C LEU A 30 20.45 16.23 38.24
N ALA A 31 19.39 16.15 39.05
CA ALA A 31 18.33 15.16 38.83
C ALA A 31 17.64 15.35 37.46
N ASP A 32 17.32 16.59 37.07
CA ASP A 32 16.69 16.93 35.78
C ASP A 32 17.59 16.66 34.57
N MET A 33 18.90 16.67 34.75
CA MET A 33 19.83 16.26 33.69
C MET A 33 19.71 14.77 33.39
N ILE A 34 19.32 13.97 34.37
CA ILE A 34 19.27 12.51 34.27
C ILE A 34 17.85 12.04 33.88
N LYS A 35 16.81 12.59 34.53
CA LYS A 35 15.40 12.19 34.35
C LYS A 35 14.70 12.89 33.18
N GLY A 36 13.59 12.32 32.74
CA GLY A 36 12.73 12.90 31.70
C GLY A 36 13.13 12.59 30.26
N LYS A 37 12.35 13.09 29.29
CA LYS A 37 12.54 12.84 27.85
C LYS A 37 13.83 13.46 27.30
N GLN A 38 14.22 14.62 27.82
CA GLN A 38 15.49 15.31 27.51
C GLN A 38 16.60 14.99 28.52
N GLY A 39 16.41 13.94 29.34
CA GLY A 39 17.41 13.46 30.27
C GLY A 39 18.44 12.59 29.56
N ARG A 40 19.61 12.43 30.19
CA ARG A 40 20.74 11.68 29.63
C ARG A 40 20.39 10.25 29.22
N PHE A 41 19.57 9.54 30.00
CA PHE A 41 19.19 8.16 29.69
C PHE A 41 18.45 8.03 28.36
N ARG A 42 17.37 8.79 28.18
CA ARG A 42 16.53 8.67 26.97
C ARG A 42 17.15 9.34 25.75
N GLN A 43 17.70 10.54 25.91
CA GLN A 43 18.14 11.34 24.78
C GLN A 43 19.55 10.98 24.28
N ASN A 44 20.46 10.54 25.16
CA ASN A 44 21.88 10.38 24.82
C ASN A 44 22.38 8.93 24.92
N LEU A 45 21.89 8.15 25.88
CA LEU A 45 22.32 6.76 26.02
C LEU A 45 21.58 5.85 25.03
N LEU A 46 20.25 5.99 24.96
CA LEU A 46 19.41 5.23 24.02
C LEU A 46 19.29 5.92 22.65
N GLY A 47 19.13 7.24 22.65
CA GLY A 47 19.21 8.05 21.42
C GLY A 47 20.65 8.44 21.14
N LYS A 48 21.22 8.00 20.01
CA LYS A 48 22.53 8.49 19.56
C LYS A 48 22.44 8.92 18.11
N ARG A 49 23.06 10.06 17.81
CA ARG A 49 23.37 10.42 16.43
C ARG A 49 24.54 9.55 15.99
N VAL A 50 24.45 9.02 14.78
CA VAL A 50 25.42 8.07 14.23
C VAL A 50 25.98 8.62 12.93
N ASP A 51 27.28 8.42 12.74
CA ASP A 51 27.95 8.70 11.46
C ASP A 51 27.57 7.64 10.42
N TYR A 52 28.04 7.78 9.18
CA TYR A 52 27.71 6.89 8.06
C TYR A 52 26.20 6.72 7.86
N SER A 53 25.49 7.84 8.00
CA SER A 53 24.06 7.92 7.81
C SER A 53 23.66 9.04 6.87
N GLY A 54 22.58 8.84 6.12
CA GLY A 54 22.01 9.80 5.19
C GLY A 54 20.49 9.83 5.29
N ARG A 55 19.85 10.86 4.74
CA ARG A 55 18.40 10.92 4.61
C ARG A 55 18.03 11.55 3.28
N SER A 56 17.04 11.00 2.59
CA SER A 56 16.43 11.64 1.44
C SER A 56 14.97 11.23 1.29
N VAL A 57 14.27 11.94 0.40
CA VAL A 57 12.91 11.61 -0.04
C VAL A 57 12.94 10.29 -0.79
N ILE A 58 11.90 9.48 -0.60
CA ILE A 58 11.72 8.23 -1.32
C ILE A 58 10.87 8.43 -2.58
N VAL A 59 11.21 7.70 -3.63
CA VAL A 59 10.45 7.61 -4.87
C VAL A 59 10.26 6.14 -5.24
N VAL A 60 9.29 5.87 -6.11
CA VAL A 60 9.02 4.51 -6.56
C VAL A 60 10.13 4.00 -7.48
N GLY A 61 10.64 2.80 -7.20
CA GLY A 61 11.59 2.09 -8.06
C GLY A 61 10.99 0.78 -8.58
N PRO A 62 10.04 0.81 -9.53
CA PRO A 62 9.25 -0.36 -9.90
C PRO A 62 10.06 -1.41 -10.67
N THR A 63 11.24 -1.08 -11.18
CA THR A 63 12.14 -2.00 -11.91
C THR A 63 13.14 -2.71 -10.99
N LEU A 64 13.21 -2.32 -9.71
CA LEU A 64 14.09 -2.96 -8.74
C LEU A 64 13.58 -4.37 -8.41
N LYS A 65 14.48 -5.21 -7.88
CA LYS A 65 14.11 -6.48 -7.25
C LYS A 65 13.82 -6.27 -5.77
N LEU A 66 13.15 -7.22 -5.12
CA LEU A 66 12.76 -7.07 -3.70
C LEU A 66 13.92 -6.76 -2.73
N HIS A 67 15.13 -7.27 -2.99
CA HIS A 67 16.31 -7.05 -2.15
C HIS A 67 17.08 -5.76 -2.48
N GLN A 68 16.68 -5.01 -3.50
CA GLN A 68 17.44 -3.87 -3.99
C GLN A 68 16.79 -2.54 -3.60
N CYS A 69 17.61 -1.52 -3.40
CA CYS A 69 17.16 -0.13 -3.29
C CYS A 69 18.01 0.77 -4.19
N GLY A 70 17.41 1.80 -4.78
CA GLY A 70 18.18 2.80 -5.53
C GLY A 70 18.79 3.83 -4.59
N LEU A 71 20.11 3.92 -4.56
CA LEU A 71 20.86 4.88 -3.75
C LEU A 71 21.46 5.98 -4.64
N PRO A 72 21.18 7.27 -4.39
CA PRO A 72 21.75 8.37 -5.15
C PRO A 72 23.28 8.35 -5.14
N LYS A 73 23.90 8.50 -6.31
CA LYS A 73 25.37 8.52 -6.49
C LYS A 73 26.09 9.44 -5.49
N LYS A 74 25.61 10.68 -5.30
CA LYS A 74 26.22 11.64 -4.36
C LYS A 74 26.11 11.19 -2.90
N MET A 75 24.99 10.61 -2.53
CA MET A 75 24.80 10.08 -1.17
C MET A 75 25.70 8.87 -0.94
N ALA A 76 25.75 7.94 -1.91
CA ALA A 76 26.63 6.77 -1.85
C ALA A 76 28.09 7.18 -1.73
N LEU A 77 28.57 8.15 -2.52
CA LEU A 77 29.95 8.62 -2.47
C LEU A 77 30.32 9.19 -1.09
N GLU A 78 29.42 9.94 -0.45
CA GLU A 78 29.64 10.46 0.90
C GLU A 78 29.66 9.35 1.96
N LEU A 79 28.70 8.42 1.91
CA LEU A 79 28.59 7.32 2.86
C LEU A 79 29.77 6.34 2.78
N PHE A 80 30.24 6.05 1.57
CA PHE A 80 31.29 5.06 1.32
C PHE A 80 32.69 5.67 1.14
N LYS A 81 32.85 6.97 1.41
CA LYS A 81 34.08 7.75 1.17
C LYS A 81 35.37 7.07 1.68
N PRO A 82 35.44 6.53 2.92
CA PRO A 82 36.66 5.88 3.41
C PRO A 82 37.00 4.58 2.66
N PHE A 83 35.99 3.82 2.22
CA PHE A 83 36.17 2.59 1.47
C PHE A 83 36.71 2.88 0.07
N VAL A 84 36.20 3.94 -0.57
CA VAL A 84 36.70 4.43 -1.86
C VAL A 84 38.16 4.87 -1.75
N PHE A 85 38.53 5.60 -0.69
CA PHE A 85 39.94 5.98 -0.45
C PHE A 85 40.86 4.75 -0.31
N GLY A 86 40.44 3.76 0.48
CA GLY A 86 41.21 2.52 0.67
C GLY A 86 41.38 1.74 -0.63
N LYS A 87 40.35 1.68 -1.48
CA LYS A 87 40.41 1.01 -2.78
C LYS A 87 41.28 1.76 -3.80
N LEU A 88 41.16 3.09 -3.89
CA LEU A 88 42.02 3.92 -4.75
C LEU A 88 43.51 3.73 -4.43
N GLN A 89 43.85 3.61 -3.13
CA GLN A 89 45.22 3.35 -2.70
C GLN A 89 45.66 1.92 -3.04
N LYS A 90 44.77 0.92 -2.85
CA LYS A 90 45.07 -0.48 -3.13
C LYS A 90 45.31 -0.78 -4.61
N ILE A 91 44.64 -0.05 -5.50
CA ILE A 91 44.78 -0.17 -6.96
C ILE A 91 45.91 0.76 -7.49
N GLU A 92 46.62 1.46 -6.60
CA GLU A 92 47.74 2.36 -6.93
C GLU A 92 47.37 3.58 -7.81
N LEU A 93 46.07 3.84 -8.02
CA LEU A 93 45.57 5.06 -8.66
C LEU A 93 45.87 6.30 -7.81
N ALA A 94 45.91 6.13 -6.48
CA ALA A 94 46.31 7.18 -5.55
C ALA A 94 47.47 6.72 -4.64
N SER A 95 48.61 7.39 -4.75
CA SER A 95 49.78 7.09 -3.90
C SER A 95 49.58 7.48 -2.43
N THR A 96 48.73 8.46 -2.13
CA THR A 96 48.45 8.93 -0.76
C THR A 96 46.96 9.21 -0.55
N ILE A 97 46.50 9.12 0.71
CA ILE A 97 45.11 9.45 1.09
C ILE A 97 44.74 10.90 0.71
N LYS A 98 45.71 11.83 0.76
CA LYS A 98 45.47 13.22 0.35
C LYS A 98 45.17 13.34 -1.14
N LEU A 99 45.85 12.55 -1.97
CA LEU A 99 45.59 12.51 -3.40
C LEU A 99 44.25 11.84 -3.70
N ALA A 100 43.95 10.71 -3.05
CA ALA A 100 42.64 10.05 -3.15
C ALA A 100 41.48 10.99 -2.76
N LYS A 101 41.65 11.78 -1.69
CA LYS A 101 40.68 12.80 -1.28
C LYS A 101 40.44 13.85 -2.37
N LYS A 102 41.51 14.35 -3.02
CA LYS A 102 41.38 15.30 -4.14
C LYS A 102 40.69 14.70 -5.36
N MET A 103 40.97 13.44 -5.70
CA MET A 103 40.32 12.74 -6.81
C MET A 103 38.80 12.61 -6.57
N VAL A 104 38.42 12.22 -5.35
CA VAL A 104 37.00 12.12 -4.95
C VAL A 104 36.31 13.48 -4.92
N GLU A 105 36.96 14.53 -4.43
CA GLU A 105 36.42 15.90 -4.44
C GLU A 105 36.22 16.46 -5.86
N ARG A 106 37.01 15.99 -6.83
CA ARG A 106 36.89 16.32 -8.25
C ARG A 106 35.88 15.46 -9.01
N GLU A 107 35.30 14.46 -8.36
CA GLU A 107 34.35 13.51 -8.95
C GLU A 107 34.89 12.86 -10.25
N GLU A 108 36.17 12.48 -10.24
CA GLU A 108 36.85 11.87 -11.40
C GLU A 108 36.14 10.56 -11.85
N PRO A 109 36.11 10.23 -13.16
CA PRO A 109 35.38 9.08 -13.69
C PRO A 109 35.70 7.74 -12.98
N GLU A 110 36.97 7.51 -12.67
CA GLU A 110 37.48 6.30 -12.02
C GLU A 110 36.87 6.08 -10.63
N VAL A 111 36.50 7.17 -9.95
CA VAL A 111 35.87 7.13 -8.62
C VAL A 111 34.51 6.46 -8.68
N TRP A 112 33.75 6.65 -9.77
CA TRP A 112 32.42 6.07 -9.91
C TRP A 112 32.46 4.56 -10.15
N ASP A 113 33.44 4.09 -10.91
CA ASP A 113 33.66 2.65 -11.14
C ASP A 113 34.08 1.95 -9.84
N ILE A 114 35.00 2.57 -9.09
CA ILE A 114 35.42 2.06 -7.77
C ILE A 114 34.26 2.09 -6.78
N LEU A 115 33.44 3.14 -6.79
CA LEU A 115 32.25 3.20 -5.95
C LEU A 115 31.29 2.04 -6.27
N ALA A 116 31.05 1.76 -7.55
CA ALA A 116 30.22 0.64 -7.97
C ALA A 116 30.78 -0.72 -7.53
N GLU A 117 32.10 -0.89 -7.51
CA GLU A 117 32.76 -2.08 -6.97
C GLU A 117 32.62 -2.18 -5.43
N VAL A 118 32.81 -1.07 -4.71
CA VAL A 118 32.76 -1.01 -3.25
C VAL A 118 31.37 -1.33 -2.69
N ILE A 119 30.33 -0.82 -3.34
CA ILE A 119 28.95 -1.04 -2.88
C ILE A 119 28.43 -2.43 -3.23
N ARG A 120 29.09 -3.14 -4.16
CA ARG A 120 28.65 -4.46 -4.60
C ARG A 120 28.70 -5.41 -3.43
N GLU A 121 27.58 -6.09 -3.19
CA GLU A 121 27.39 -7.01 -2.04
C GLU A 121 27.55 -6.35 -0.66
N HIS A 122 27.55 -5.01 -0.57
CA HIS A 122 27.58 -4.28 0.68
C HIS A 122 26.17 -3.75 1.02
N PRO A 123 25.42 -4.43 1.92
CA PRO A 123 24.06 -4.03 2.23
C PRO A 123 24.02 -2.67 2.92
N VAL A 124 22.88 -1.98 2.79
CA VAL A 124 22.54 -0.75 3.52
C VAL A 124 21.21 -0.94 4.24
N LEU A 125 21.05 -0.28 5.38
CA LEU A 125 19.81 -0.31 6.15
C LEU A 125 18.95 0.90 5.81
N LEU A 126 17.69 0.66 5.43
CA LEU A 126 16.68 1.71 5.29
C LEU A 126 15.77 1.73 6.51
N ASN A 127 15.50 2.93 7.03
CA ASN A 127 14.63 3.14 8.17
C ASN A 127 13.66 4.31 7.93
N ARG A 128 12.39 4.12 8.27
CA ARG A 128 11.38 5.18 8.28
C ARG A 128 10.94 5.52 9.70
N ALA A 129 10.87 6.81 10.00
CA ALA A 129 10.29 7.30 11.26
C ALA A 129 8.80 7.60 11.06
N PRO A 130 7.90 7.22 12.00
CA PRO A 130 8.16 6.47 13.23
C PRO A 130 8.32 4.96 12.99
N THR A 131 9.28 4.33 13.69
CA THR A 131 9.50 2.88 13.64
C THR A 131 8.60 2.18 14.66
N LEU A 132 7.50 1.57 14.19
CA LEU A 132 6.51 0.91 15.08
C LEU A 132 6.85 -0.56 15.39
N HIS A 133 7.55 -1.23 14.48
CA HIS A 133 7.90 -2.64 14.60
C HIS A 133 9.18 -2.94 13.81
N ARG A 134 9.76 -4.13 13.99
CA ARG A 134 11.04 -4.51 13.39
C ARG A 134 11.11 -4.36 11.86
N LEU A 135 9.99 -4.54 11.14
CA LEU A 135 9.95 -4.40 9.69
C LEU A 135 10.12 -2.95 9.19
N GLY A 136 10.11 -1.96 10.09
CA GLY A 136 10.44 -0.58 9.76
C GLY A 136 11.94 -0.33 9.57
N ILE A 137 12.77 -1.36 9.75
CA ILE A 137 14.20 -1.37 9.42
C ILE A 137 14.50 -2.65 8.65
N GLN A 138 14.99 -2.53 7.42
CA GLN A 138 15.37 -3.66 6.56
C GLN A 138 16.66 -3.34 5.82
N ALA A 139 17.39 -4.39 5.46
CA ALA A 139 18.59 -4.31 4.65
C ALA A 139 18.26 -4.51 3.17
N PHE A 140 18.96 -3.74 2.33
CA PHE A 140 18.88 -3.81 0.87
C PHE A 140 20.28 -3.73 0.26
N GLU A 141 20.44 -4.27 -0.93
CA GLU A 141 21.62 -4.04 -1.76
C GLU A 141 21.43 -2.72 -2.54
N PRO A 142 22.37 -1.75 -2.40
CA PRO A 142 22.26 -0.48 -3.09
C PRO A 142 22.57 -0.62 -4.57
N VAL A 143 21.71 -0.05 -5.41
CA VAL A 143 21.93 0.14 -6.84
C VAL A 143 22.14 1.64 -7.06
N LEU A 144 23.23 2.03 -7.73
CA LEU A 144 23.49 3.45 -8.00
C LEU A 144 22.44 4.00 -8.96
N VAL A 145 21.78 5.07 -8.53
CA VAL A 145 20.81 5.80 -9.35
C VAL A 145 21.21 7.25 -9.48
N GLU A 146 20.81 7.84 -10.60
CA GLU A 146 20.92 9.28 -10.81
C GLU A 146 19.89 10.05 -9.97
N GLY A 147 20.17 11.33 -9.74
CA GLY A 147 19.31 12.22 -8.95
C GLY A 147 19.65 12.22 -7.45
N LYS A 148 18.66 12.57 -6.63
CA LYS A 148 18.84 12.79 -5.18
C LYS A 148 17.89 11.97 -4.31
N ALA A 149 16.91 11.28 -4.90
CA ALA A 149 15.89 10.53 -4.17
C ALA A 149 16.25 9.05 -4.08
N ILE A 150 15.88 8.41 -2.98
CA ILE A 150 16.07 6.97 -2.78
C ILE A 150 14.94 6.24 -3.49
N GLN A 151 15.26 5.26 -4.33
CA GLN A 151 14.22 4.42 -4.93
C GLN A 151 13.93 3.23 -4.03
N LEU A 152 12.65 3.03 -3.70
CA LEU A 152 12.17 1.94 -2.88
C LEU A 152 11.31 0.97 -3.70
N HIS A 153 11.45 -0.32 -3.41
CA HIS A 153 10.62 -1.35 -4.03
C HIS A 153 9.14 -1.24 -3.57
N PRO A 154 8.14 -1.28 -4.48
CA PRO A 154 6.74 -1.07 -4.10
C PRO A 154 6.19 -2.07 -3.06
N LEU A 155 6.60 -3.34 -3.12
CA LEU A 155 6.11 -4.38 -2.21
C LEU A 155 6.55 -4.19 -0.74
N VAL A 156 7.61 -3.41 -0.48
CA VAL A 156 8.06 -3.16 0.91
C VAL A 156 7.38 -1.93 1.53
N CYS A 157 6.66 -1.12 0.76
CA CYS A 157 6.00 0.08 1.27
C CYS A 157 5.01 -0.22 2.40
N LYS A 158 4.26 -1.33 2.31
CA LYS A 158 3.33 -1.77 3.36
C LYS A 158 4.06 -2.07 4.69
N ALA A 159 5.25 -2.67 4.61
CA ALA A 159 6.09 -2.93 5.78
C ALA A 159 6.64 -1.63 6.39
N TYR A 160 7.01 -0.64 5.58
CA TYR A 160 7.45 0.66 6.10
C TYR A 160 6.28 1.60 6.48
N ASN A 161 5.04 1.21 6.16
CA ASN A 161 3.86 2.06 6.18
C ASN A 161 4.08 3.38 5.40
N ALA A 162 4.85 3.31 4.31
CA ALA A 162 5.33 4.46 3.55
C ALA A 162 4.53 4.67 2.26
N ASP A 163 4.42 5.92 1.86
CA ASP A 163 3.87 6.38 0.59
C ASP A 163 4.87 7.32 -0.12
N PHE A 164 4.52 7.81 -1.30
CA PHE A 164 5.40 8.57 -2.17
C PHE A 164 4.95 10.04 -2.32
N ASP A 165 4.41 10.64 -1.25
CA ASP A 165 3.89 12.01 -1.22
C ASP A 165 4.86 13.04 -0.61
N GLY A 166 6.07 12.61 -0.24
CA GLY A 166 7.08 13.45 0.42
C GLY A 166 7.81 12.77 1.57
N ASP A 167 7.43 11.54 1.90
CA ASP A 167 8.08 10.69 2.89
C ASP A 167 9.61 10.60 2.70
N GLN A 168 10.31 10.50 3.82
CA GLN A 168 11.78 10.43 3.86
C GLN A 168 12.24 9.19 4.60
N MET A 169 13.30 8.57 4.11
CA MET A 169 13.96 7.45 4.77
C MET A 169 15.40 7.79 5.12
N ALA A 170 15.85 7.28 6.27
CA ALA A 170 17.24 7.29 6.67
C ALA A 170 17.94 6.04 6.13
N VAL A 171 19.19 6.22 5.69
CA VAL A 171 20.09 5.15 5.25
C VAL A 171 21.21 5.03 6.28
N HIS A 172 21.57 3.81 6.64
CA HIS A 172 22.73 3.52 7.50
C HIS A 172 23.61 2.45 6.86
N VAL A 173 24.93 2.60 6.98
CA VAL A 173 25.92 1.66 6.40
C VAL A 173 26.53 0.78 7.49
N PRO A 174 26.37 -0.56 7.44
CA PRO A 174 27.04 -1.49 8.36
C PRO A 174 28.54 -1.58 8.04
N LEU A 175 29.40 -1.26 9.01
CA LEU A 175 30.84 -1.13 8.76
C LEU A 175 31.64 -2.43 9.01
N THR A 176 31.27 -3.20 10.03
CA THR A 176 31.98 -4.45 10.36
C THR A 176 31.46 -5.61 9.52
N LEU A 177 32.30 -6.62 9.28
CA LEU A 177 31.94 -7.79 8.51
C LEU A 177 30.79 -8.56 9.18
N GLU A 178 30.79 -8.65 10.51
CA GLU A 178 29.74 -9.30 11.28
C GLU A 178 28.40 -8.58 11.08
N ALA A 179 28.39 -7.24 11.10
CA ALA A 179 27.19 -6.45 10.88
C ALA A 179 26.67 -6.58 9.44
N GLN A 180 27.57 -6.63 8.44
CA GLN A 180 27.20 -6.85 7.05
C GLN A 180 26.59 -8.24 6.85
N LEU A 181 27.18 -9.27 7.46
CA LEU A 181 26.67 -10.64 7.42
C LEU A 181 25.33 -10.76 8.15
N GLU A 182 25.17 -10.12 9.30
CA GLU A 182 23.91 -10.05 10.04
C GLU A 182 22.81 -9.38 9.21
N CYS A 183 23.13 -8.25 8.56
CA CYS A 183 22.20 -7.56 7.66
C CYS A 183 21.73 -8.50 6.54
N ARG A 184 22.65 -9.24 5.91
CA ARG A 184 22.34 -10.17 4.82
C ARG A 184 21.56 -11.40 5.29
N ALA A 185 21.93 -11.97 6.44
CA ALA A 185 21.33 -13.20 6.96
C ALA A 185 19.97 -12.97 7.62
N LEU A 186 19.76 -11.85 8.31
CA LEU A 186 18.57 -11.61 9.14
C LEU A 186 17.71 -10.45 8.65
N MET A 187 18.32 -9.32 8.28
CA MET A 187 17.60 -8.07 8.02
C MET A 187 17.22 -7.85 6.56
N MET A 188 17.77 -8.65 5.63
CA MET A 188 17.49 -8.53 4.20
C MET A 188 15.98 -8.60 3.93
N ALA A 189 15.48 -7.71 3.07
CA ALA A 189 14.05 -7.62 2.77
C ALA A 189 13.43 -8.96 2.31
N THR A 190 14.21 -9.80 1.62
CA THR A 190 13.80 -11.13 1.17
C THR A 190 13.53 -12.14 2.28
N ASN A 191 14.09 -11.93 3.47
CA ASN A 191 13.88 -12.82 4.62
C ASN A 191 12.61 -12.43 5.39
N ASN A 192 12.17 -11.18 5.23
CA ASN A 192 11.12 -10.56 6.03
C ASN A 192 9.78 -10.48 5.27
N ILE A 193 9.33 -11.61 4.72
CA ILE A 193 8.11 -11.67 3.90
C ILE A 193 6.83 -11.92 4.69
N LEU A 194 6.92 -12.42 5.93
CA LEU A 194 5.78 -12.64 6.81
C LEU A 194 5.77 -11.62 7.95
N SER A 195 4.57 -11.21 8.35
CA SER A 195 4.35 -10.40 9.53
C SER A 195 4.68 -11.20 10.80
N PRO A 196 5.52 -10.67 11.71
CA PRO A 196 5.86 -11.33 12.97
C PRO A 196 4.65 -11.53 13.89
N ALA A 197 3.60 -10.72 13.74
CA ALA A 197 2.47 -10.70 14.65
C ALA A 197 1.43 -11.80 14.35
N ASN A 198 1.24 -12.16 13.08
CA ASN A 198 0.15 -13.05 12.65
C ASN A 198 0.57 -14.11 11.62
N GLY A 199 1.82 -14.11 11.16
CA GLY A 199 2.32 -15.08 10.18
C GLY A 199 1.76 -14.91 8.77
N LYS A 200 0.99 -13.85 8.48
CA LYS A 200 0.49 -13.56 7.13
C LYS A 200 1.57 -12.86 6.30
N PRO A 201 1.57 -13.02 4.96
CA PRO A 201 2.45 -12.25 4.09
C PRO A 201 2.30 -10.74 4.28
N ILE A 202 3.42 -10.01 4.19
CA ILE A 202 3.46 -8.54 4.24
C ILE A 202 3.85 -7.91 2.91
N ILE A 203 4.41 -8.71 2.00
CA ILE A 203 4.82 -8.32 0.65
C ILE A 203 3.69 -8.45 -0.38
N ASP A 204 2.44 -8.40 0.08
CA ASP A 204 1.28 -8.45 -0.82
C ASP A 204 1.31 -7.25 -1.77
N PRO A 205 1.06 -7.47 -3.07
CA PRO A 205 0.75 -6.40 -3.99
C PRO A 205 -0.34 -5.47 -3.46
N SER A 206 -0.27 -4.19 -3.82
CA SER A 206 -1.25 -3.19 -3.42
C SER A 206 -1.75 -2.41 -4.62
N GLN A 207 -2.95 -1.83 -4.48
CA GLN A 207 -3.54 -0.85 -5.40
C GLN A 207 -3.48 -1.33 -6.88
N ASP A 208 -2.74 -0.63 -7.73
CA ASP A 208 -2.75 -0.79 -9.18
C ASP A 208 -2.31 -2.18 -9.63
N VAL A 209 -1.41 -2.83 -8.88
CA VAL A 209 -0.96 -4.19 -9.18
C VAL A 209 -2.11 -5.17 -8.98
N VAL A 210 -2.87 -5.01 -7.89
CA VAL A 210 -4.08 -5.80 -7.61
C VAL A 210 -5.12 -5.57 -8.69
N LEU A 211 -5.34 -4.31 -9.09
CA LEU A 211 -6.28 -3.99 -10.17
C LEU A 211 -5.92 -4.66 -11.49
N GLY A 212 -4.64 -4.63 -11.88
CA GLY A 212 -4.17 -5.28 -13.11
C GLY A 212 -4.35 -6.80 -13.10
N ILE A 213 -4.05 -7.45 -11.97
CA ILE A 213 -4.23 -8.89 -11.78
C ILE A 213 -5.72 -9.26 -11.75
N TYR A 214 -6.54 -8.47 -11.06
CA TYR A 214 -7.98 -8.64 -11.02
C TYR A 214 -8.56 -8.53 -12.44
N TYR A 215 -8.25 -7.45 -13.15
CA TYR A 215 -8.69 -7.24 -14.53
C TYR A 215 -8.33 -8.43 -15.42
N MET A 216 -7.06 -8.84 -15.47
CA MET A 216 -6.65 -9.94 -16.35
C MET A 216 -7.30 -11.30 -16.01
N THR A 217 -7.69 -11.53 -14.75
CA THR A 217 -8.28 -12.81 -14.33
C THR A 217 -9.80 -12.85 -14.44
N ARG A 218 -10.45 -11.74 -14.80
CA ARG A 218 -11.88 -11.71 -15.12
C ARG A 218 -12.18 -12.40 -16.45
N GLU A 219 -13.40 -12.92 -16.51
CA GLU A 219 -13.99 -13.51 -17.70
C GLU A 219 -15.01 -12.55 -18.32
N LYS A 220 -15.11 -12.60 -19.64
CA LYS A 220 -16.07 -11.83 -20.41
C LYS A 220 -16.84 -12.77 -21.32
N ILE A 221 -18.16 -12.62 -21.32
CA ILE A 221 -19.05 -13.34 -22.21
C ILE A 221 -18.96 -12.71 -23.61
N ASN A 222 -18.98 -13.53 -24.65
CA ASN A 222 -18.93 -13.12 -26.05
C ASN A 222 -17.64 -12.37 -26.42
N ALA A 223 -16.52 -12.84 -25.85
CA ALA A 223 -15.21 -12.28 -26.11
C ALA A 223 -14.59 -12.90 -27.37
N LYS A 224 -13.69 -12.16 -28.03
CA LYS A 224 -13.05 -12.64 -29.25
C LYS A 224 -12.24 -13.91 -28.97
N GLY A 225 -12.53 -14.99 -29.69
CA GLY A 225 -11.84 -16.28 -29.51
C GLY A 225 -12.43 -17.16 -28.40
N GLU A 226 -13.64 -16.88 -27.94
CA GLU A 226 -14.37 -17.75 -27.03
C GLU A 226 -14.56 -19.17 -27.59
N GLY A 227 -14.39 -20.18 -26.72
CA GLY A 227 -14.52 -21.59 -27.06
C GLY A 227 -13.33 -22.20 -27.81
N GLN A 228 -12.30 -21.41 -28.13
CA GLN A 228 -11.10 -21.93 -28.79
C GLN A 228 -10.35 -22.92 -27.90
N VAL A 229 -9.84 -23.98 -28.54
CA VAL A 229 -9.01 -25.00 -27.89
C VAL A 229 -7.55 -24.73 -28.26
N LEU A 230 -6.72 -24.48 -27.25
CA LEU A 230 -5.30 -24.16 -27.41
C LEU A 230 -4.44 -25.28 -26.81
N SER A 231 -3.32 -25.55 -27.47
CA SER A 231 -2.48 -26.71 -27.18
C SER A 231 -1.48 -26.50 -26.05
N SER A 232 -1.14 -25.24 -25.73
CA SER A 232 -0.22 -24.83 -24.65
C SER A 232 -0.43 -23.37 -24.22
N PRO A 233 0.08 -22.97 -23.03
CA PRO A 233 0.15 -21.57 -22.59
C PRO A 233 0.88 -20.64 -23.59
N GLU A 234 1.96 -21.13 -24.20
CA GLU A 234 2.74 -20.38 -25.20
C GLU A 234 1.91 -20.06 -26.45
N GLU A 235 1.07 -21.01 -26.89
CA GLU A 235 0.15 -20.78 -27.99
C GLU A 235 -0.91 -19.74 -27.61
N ALA A 236 -1.41 -19.77 -26.37
CA ALA A 236 -2.32 -18.76 -25.87
C ALA A 236 -1.69 -17.37 -25.83
N ASN A 237 -0.45 -17.26 -25.36
CA ASN A 237 0.29 -15.99 -25.37
C ASN A 237 0.50 -15.48 -26.81
N ARG A 238 0.86 -16.36 -27.75
CA ARG A 238 0.99 -16.00 -29.17
C ARG A 238 -0.34 -15.54 -29.78
N ALA A 239 -1.43 -16.25 -29.48
CA ALA A 239 -2.77 -15.89 -29.97
C ALA A 239 -3.22 -14.52 -29.44
N PHE A 240 -2.90 -14.20 -28.18
CA PHE A 240 -3.13 -12.89 -27.58
C PHE A 240 -2.30 -11.80 -28.27
N GLN A 241 -1.00 -12.03 -28.50
CA GLN A 241 -0.13 -11.07 -29.18
C GLN A 241 -0.56 -10.77 -30.62
N LEU A 242 -1.13 -11.76 -31.31
CA LEU A 242 -1.71 -11.60 -32.65
C LEU A 242 -3.12 -10.98 -32.63
N ASN A 243 -3.63 -10.59 -31.46
CA ASN A 243 -5.01 -10.12 -31.25
C ASN A 243 -6.07 -11.10 -31.77
N ALA A 244 -5.75 -12.40 -31.82
CA ALA A 244 -6.68 -13.44 -32.26
C ALA A 244 -7.68 -13.80 -31.15
N VAL A 245 -7.23 -13.75 -29.89
CA VAL A 245 -8.01 -14.07 -28.68
C VAL A 245 -7.93 -12.91 -27.69
N ASP A 246 -9.06 -12.54 -27.09
CA ASP A 246 -9.16 -11.52 -26.06
C ASP A 246 -8.68 -12.03 -24.69
N LEU A 247 -8.20 -11.14 -23.82
CA LEU A 247 -7.64 -11.48 -22.51
C LEU A 247 -8.65 -12.21 -21.60
N HIS A 248 -9.92 -11.80 -21.71
CA HIS A 248 -11.03 -12.29 -20.89
C HIS A 248 -11.80 -13.43 -21.54
N ALA A 249 -11.38 -13.91 -22.72
CA ALA A 249 -12.08 -14.96 -23.43
C ALA A 249 -12.01 -16.30 -22.71
N LYS A 250 -13.16 -16.99 -22.64
CA LYS A 250 -13.25 -18.37 -22.15
C LYS A 250 -12.66 -19.31 -23.19
N ILE A 251 -11.58 -19.98 -22.84
CA ILE A 251 -10.81 -20.87 -23.70
C ILE A 251 -10.60 -22.22 -23.03
N LYS A 252 -10.32 -23.25 -23.83
CA LYS A 252 -9.90 -24.57 -23.33
C LYS A 252 -8.42 -24.72 -23.60
N VAL A 253 -7.60 -24.78 -22.55
CA VAL A 253 -6.14 -24.92 -22.70
C VAL A 253 -5.71 -26.27 -22.15
N ARG A 254 -4.85 -26.95 -22.91
CA ARG A 254 -4.17 -28.14 -22.41
C ARG A 254 -3.02 -27.76 -21.49
N LEU A 255 -3.13 -28.13 -20.22
CA LEU A 255 -2.22 -27.75 -19.13
C LEU A 255 -1.85 -28.97 -18.30
N LYS A 256 -0.70 -28.92 -17.63
CA LYS A 256 -0.39 -29.86 -16.53
C LYS A 256 -0.85 -29.18 -15.23
N PRO A 257 -1.81 -29.69 -14.46
CA PRO A 257 -2.41 -28.96 -13.34
C PRO A 257 -1.43 -28.44 -12.27
N ASN A 258 -0.36 -29.18 -11.97
CA ASN A 258 0.64 -28.83 -10.94
C ASN A 258 2.01 -28.47 -11.52
N ASN A 259 2.12 -28.33 -12.85
CA ASN A 259 3.36 -28.05 -13.58
C ASN A 259 4.49 -29.06 -13.27
N LEU A 260 4.14 -30.32 -13.00
CA LEU A 260 5.11 -31.37 -12.71
C LEU A 260 5.50 -32.12 -14.00
N PRO A 261 6.77 -32.53 -14.17
CA PRO A 261 7.23 -33.18 -15.40
C PRO A 261 6.50 -34.49 -15.69
N ASP A 262 6.21 -35.30 -14.65
CA ASP A 262 5.58 -36.63 -14.77
C ASP A 262 4.04 -36.60 -14.75
N GLU A 263 3.43 -35.42 -14.74
CA GLU A 263 1.98 -35.26 -14.64
C GLU A 263 1.28 -35.35 -16.01
N LYS A 264 0.09 -35.96 -16.03
CA LYS A 264 -0.75 -36.03 -17.22
C LYS A 264 -1.28 -34.64 -17.57
N THR A 265 -1.29 -34.33 -18.86
CA THR A 265 -1.91 -33.11 -19.37
C THR A 265 -3.42 -33.26 -19.40
N GLU A 266 -4.13 -32.25 -18.91
CA GLU A 266 -5.59 -32.17 -18.92
C GLU A 266 -6.03 -30.94 -19.71
N ILE A 267 -7.22 -31.01 -20.32
CA ILE A 267 -7.83 -29.87 -21.00
C ILE A 267 -8.75 -29.18 -19.99
N ILE A 268 -8.38 -27.96 -19.59
CA ILE A 268 -9.09 -27.21 -18.55
C ILE A 268 -9.74 -25.98 -19.17
N GLU A 269 -10.96 -25.69 -18.73
CA GLU A 269 -11.66 -24.44 -19.06
C GLU A 269 -11.14 -23.30 -18.20
N THR A 270 -10.67 -22.24 -18.85
CA THR A 270 -10.07 -21.08 -18.19
C THR A 270 -10.14 -19.83 -19.06
N THR A 271 -9.53 -18.73 -18.60
CA THR A 271 -9.33 -17.53 -19.41
C THR A 271 -7.87 -17.38 -19.83
N LEU A 272 -7.64 -16.61 -20.88
CA LEU A 272 -6.31 -16.34 -21.38
C LEU A 272 -5.44 -15.67 -20.30
N GLY A 273 -5.97 -14.69 -19.58
CA GLY A 273 -5.24 -14.04 -18.50
C GLY A 273 -4.88 -14.98 -17.34
N ARG A 274 -5.77 -15.88 -16.92
CA ARG A 274 -5.47 -16.89 -15.89
C ARG A 274 -4.37 -17.85 -16.34
N THR A 275 -4.35 -18.19 -17.63
CA THR A 275 -3.29 -19.03 -18.24
C THR A 275 -1.93 -18.34 -18.23
N LEU A 276 -1.87 -17.05 -18.58
CA LEU A 276 -0.63 -16.28 -18.51
C LEU A 276 -0.11 -16.15 -17.07
N LEU A 277 -1.00 -15.99 -16.10
CA LEU A 277 -0.63 -15.92 -14.69
C LEU A 277 -0.11 -17.27 -14.17
N TYR A 278 -0.60 -18.38 -14.72
CA TYR A 278 -0.13 -19.71 -14.37
C TYR A 278 1.34 -19.95 -14.75
N GLU A 279 1.83 -19.40 -15.87
CA GLU A 279 3.24 -19.50 -16.25
C GLU A 279 4.20 -18.90 -15.21
N LEU A 280 3.71 -17.99 -14.36
CA LEU A 280 4.50 -17.40 -13.29
C LEU A 280 4.59 -18.28 -12.05
N LEU A 281 3.65 -19.21 -11.86
CA LEU A 281 3.60 -20.04 -10.66
C LEU A 281 4.79 -21.01 -10.60
N PRO A 282 5.36 -21.23 -9.41
CA PRO A 282 6.40 -22.23 -9.25
C PRO A 282 5.84 -23.65 -9.43
N GLU A 283 6.72 -24.57 -9.85
CA GLU A 283 6.42 -26.00 -9.95
C GLU A 283 5.84 -26.56 -8.65
N GLY A 284 4.80 -27.40 -8.75
CA GLY A 284 4.10 -28.01 -7.62
C GLY A 284 2.89 -27.21 -7.10
N MET A 285 2.56 -26.08 -7.75
CA MET A 285 1.37 -25.27 -7.41
C MET A 285 0.17 -25.65 -8.29
N PRO A 286 -0.99 -25.98 -7.68
CA PRO A 286 -2.20 -26.29 -8.44
C PRO A 286 -2.73 -25.08 -9.22
N PHE A 287 -3.12 -25.32 -10.47
CA PHE A 287 -3.79 -24.32 -11.31
C PHE A 287 -5.09 -23.79 -10.72
N ASP A 288 -5.79 -24.59 -9.91
CA ASP A 288 -7.03 -24.19 -9.23
C ASP A 288 -6.85 -22.93 -8.35
N LEU A 289 -5.64 -22.69 -7.83
CA LEU A 289 -5.35 -21.49 -7.05
C LEU A 289 -5.48 -20.20 -7.87
N VAL A 290 -5.32 -20.28 -9.19
CA VAL A 290 -5.35 -19.15 -10.13
C VAL A 290 -6.54 -19.20 -11.08
N ASN A 291 -7.28 -20.32 -11.14
CA ASN A 291 -8.45 -20.45 -12.01
C ASN A 291 -9.71 -19.79 -11.45
N LYS A 292 -9.58 -18.57 -10.95
CA LYS A 292 -10.65 -17.74 -10.39
C LYS A 292 -10.32 -16.27 -10.58
N THR A 293 -11.29 -15.40 -10.34
CA THR A 293 -11.04 -13.96 -10.25
C THR A 293 -10.17 -13.67 -9.01
N LEU A 294 -9.05 -12.99 -9.23
CA LEU A 294 -8.07 -12.72 -8.18
C LEU A 294 -8.27 -11.31 -7.60
N ASP A 295 -8.96 -11.23 -6.47
CA ASP A 295 -9.03 -10.06 -5.60
C ASP A 295 -7.80 -9.93 -4.67
N ASN A 296 -7.70 -8.82 -3.93
CA ASN A 296 -6.61 -8.59 -2.97
C ASN A 296 -6.43 -9.75 -1.96
N LYS A 297 -7.54 -10.33 -1.46
CA LYS A 297 -7.51 -11.40 -0.46
C LYS A 297 -7.01 -12.72 -1.04
N THR A 298 -7.44 -13.08 -2.23
CA THR A 298 -7.01 -14.29 -2.93
C THR A 298 -5.56 -14.17 -3.37
N ILE A 299 -5.09 -12.98 -3.79
CA ILE A 299 -3.65 -12.74 -4.07
C ILE A 299 -2.81 -12.97 -2.81
N SER A 300 -3.23 -12.43 -1.65
CA SER A 300 -2.50 -12.66 -0.39
C SER A 300 -2.49 -14.15 -0.01
N SER A 301 -3.61 -14.84 -0.21
CA SER A 301 -3.73 -16.29 0.02
C SER A 301 -2.85 -17.10 -0.95
N LEU A 302 -2.69 -16.63 -2.20
CA LEU A 302 -1.83 -17.25 -3.21
C LEU A 302 -0.36 -17.15 -2.82
N ILE A 303 0.08 -15.99 -2.31
CA ILE A 303 1.44 -15.78 -1.82
C ILE A 303 1.71 -16.64 -0.58
N ASP A 304 0.76 -16.74 0.35
CA ASP A 304 0.88 -17.62 1.53
C ASP A 304 0.99 -19.10 1.12
N ALA A 305 0.16 -19.55 0.18
CA ALA A 305 0.24 -20.91 -0.36
C ALA A 305 1.58 -21.18 -1.06
N CYS A 306 2.07 -20.22 -1.84
CA CYS A 306 3.38 -20.29 -2.49
C CYS A 306 4.51 -20.40 -1.45
N TYR A 307 4.46 -19.60 -0.37
CA TYR A 307 5.46 -19.67 0.69
C TYR A 307 5.50 -21.03 1.37
N ARG A 308 4.34 -21.56 1.75
CA ARG A 308 4.24 -22.83 2.48
C ARG A 308 4.66 -24.03 1.64
N LYS A 309 4.36 -24.04 0.34
CA LYS A 309 4.68 -25.17 -0.56
C LYS A 309 6.08 -25.06 -1.20
N SER A 310 6.43 -23.88 -1.68
CA SER A 310 7.62 -23.66 -2.53
C SER A 310 8.79 -22.99 -1.81
N GLY A 311 8.58 -22.53 -0.57
CA GLY A 311 9.61 -21.89 0.26
C GLY A 311 9.89 -20.43 -0.10
N LEU A 312 10.86 -19.84 0.61
CA LEU A 312 11.16 -18.41 0.58
C LEU A 312 11.57 -17.91 -0.81
N LYS A 313 12.61 -18.50 -1.40
CA LYS A 313 13.24 -18.01 -2.64
C LYS A 313 12.26 -17.98 -3.82
N LYS A 314 11.51 -19.07 -4.02
CA LYS A 314 10.51 -19.17 -5.09
C LYS A 314 9.39 -18.13 -4.91
N THR A 315 8.98 -17.88 -3.66
CA THR A 315 7.94 -16.90 -3.34
C THR A 315 8.37 -15.46 -3.62
N VAL A 316 9.61 -15.09 -3.30
CA VAL A 316 10.15 -13.77 -3.64
C VAL A 316 10.17 -13.55 -5.15
N ILE A 317 10.65 -14.55 -5.92
CA ILE A 317 10.67 -14.47 -7.38
C ILE A 317 9.25 -14.37 -7.94
N PHE A 318 8.31 -15.13 -7.38
CA PHE A 318 6.92 -15.09 -7.77
C PHE A 318 6.31 -13.71 -7.49
N ALA A 319 6.53 -13.13 -6.32
CA ALA A 319 6.01 -11.82 -5.96
C ALA A 319 6.54 -10.69 -6.86
N ASP A 320 7.83 -10.70 -7.20
CA ASP A 320 8.42 -9.72 -8.14
C ASP A 320 7.79 -9.85 -9.54
N ARG A 321 7.65 -11.09 -10.05
CA ARG A 321 7.02 -11.33 -11.36
C ARG A 321 5.54 -10.94 -11.38
N LEU A 322 4.83 -11.25 -10.30
CA LEU A 322 3.42 -10.89 -10.12
C LEU A 322 3.25 -9.36 -10.11
N MET A 323 4.17 -8.64 -9.46
CA MET A 323 4.21 -7.18 -9.48
C MET A 323 4.40 -6.62 -10.89
N TYR A 324 5.41 -7.11 -11.62
CA TYR A 324 5.66 -6.64 -12.99
C TYR A 324 4.47 -6.89 -13.92
N MET A 325 3.86 -8.07 -13.82
CA MET A 325 2.69 -8.42 -14.64
C MET A 325 1.47 -7.58 -14.26
N GLY A 326 1.21 -7.38 -12.97
CA GLY A 326 0.13 -6.52 -12.51
C GLY A 326 0.26 -5.08 -13.01
N TYR A 327 1.46 -4.48 -12.97
CA TYR A 327 1.68 -3.14 -13.54
C TYR A 327 1.46 -3.12 -15.06
N GLN A 328 1.96 -4.11 -15.78
CA GLN A 328 1.81 -4.20 -17.23
C GLN A 328 0.33 -4.28 -17.65
N PHE A 329 -0.45 -5.17 -17.02
CA PHE A 329 -1.86 -5.34 -17.35
C PHE A 329 -2.74 -4.23 -16.78
N SER A 330 -2.35 -3.60 -15.67
CA SER A 330 -3.01 -2.38 -15.19
C SER A 330 -2.90 -1.25 -16.21
N THR A 331 -1.71 -1.04 -16.79
CA THR A 331 -1.55 -0.03 -17.85
C THR A 331 -2.32 -0.42 -19.12
N LYS A 332 -2.28 -1.69 -19.54
CA LYS A 332 -3.03 -2.17 -20.72
C LYS A 332 -4.56 -2.08 -20.55
N SER A 333 -5.06 -2.19 -19.32
CA SER A 333 -6.49 -2.06 -19.04
C SER A 333 -7.03 -0.66 -19.37
N GLY A 334 -6.17 0.36 -19.33
CA GLY A 334 -6.59 1.75 -19.53
C GLY A 334 -7.64 2.21 -18.51
N ALA A 335 -7.72 1.55 -17.35
CA ALA A 335 -8.71 1.86 -16.32
C ALA A 335 -8.60 3.32 -15.91
N SER A 336 -9.69 4.05 -16.12
CA SER A 336 -9.82 5.47 -15.82
C SER A 336 -11.13 5.71 -15.09
N LEU A 337 -11.20 6.80 -14.34
CA LEU A 337 -12.38 7.21 -13.61
C LEU A 337 -12.94 8.49 -14.22
N CYS A 338 -14.18 8.44 -14.66
CA CYS A 338 -14.94 9.59 -15.12
C CYS A 338 -16.16 9.86 -14.22
N ILE A 339 -16.77 11.03 -14.37
CA ILE A 339 -17.95 11.40 -13.58
C ILE A 339 -19.14 10.47 -13.86
N ASP A 340 -19.23 9.92 -15.07
CA ASP A 340 -20.33 9.06 -15.48
C ASP A 340 -20.28 7.66 -14.88
N ASP A 341 -19.08 7.20 -14.50
CA ASP A 341 -18.90 5.91 -13.82
C ASP A 341 -19.62 5.85 -12.46
N PHE A 342 -19.88 7.01 -11.84
CA PHE A 342 -20.58 7.13 -10.56
C PHE A 342 -22.10 7.10 -10.71
N VAL A 343 -22.65 5.98 -11.17
CA VAL A 343 -24.09 5.87 -11.51
C VAL A 343 -24.99 6.03 -10.28
N ILE A 344 -25.83 7.07 -10.29
CA ILE A 344 -26.80 7.32 -9.23
C ILE A 344 -28.02 6.41 -9.45
N PRO A 345 -28.45 5.61 -8.46
CA PRO A 345 -29.58 4.71 -8.65
C PRO A 345 -30.88 5.49 -8.80
N LYS A 346 -31.68 5.18 -9.83
CA LYS A 346 -33.01 5.80 -10.06
C LYS A 346 -33.96 5.63 -8.88
N LYS A 347 -33.79 4.55 -8.10
CA LYS A 347 -34.58 4.28 -6.89
C LYS A 347 -34.27 5.22 -5.72
N LYS A 348 -33.18 6.01 -5.78
CA LYS A 348 -32.75 6.92 -4.71
C LYS A 348 -33.87 7.87 -4.29
N GLU A 349 -34.46 8.60 -5.24
CA GLU A 349 -35.51 9.58 -4.94
C GLU A 349 -36.69 8.94 -4.24
N LYS A 350 -37.09 7.74 -4.67
CA LYS A 350 -38.18 6.98 -4.04
C LYS A 350 -37.87 6.67 -2.56
N TYR A 351 -36.66 6.18 -2.26
CA TYR A 351 -36.27 5.86 -0.89
C TYR A 351 -36.15 7.10 0.00
N VAL A 352 -35.70 8.23 -0.55
CA VAL A 352 -35.65 9.50 0.19
C VAL A 352 -37.06 9.99 0.51
N ILE A 353 -37.99 9.97 -0.45
CA ILE A 353 -39.37 10.40 -0.25
C ILE A 353 -40.09 9.50 0.79
N GLU A 354 -39.86 8.18 0.72
CA GLU A 354 -40.41 7.23 1.69
C GLU A 354 -39.90 7.51 3.11
N ALA A 355 -38.60 7.74 3.26
CA ALA A 355 -38.00 8.11 4.54
C ALA A 355 -38.51 9.46 5.07
N GLU A 356 -38.65 10.47 4.21
CA GLU A 356 -39.22 11.77 4.59
C GLU A 356 -40.68 11.66 5.04
N SER A 357 -41.47 10.80 4.40
CA SER A 357 -42.86 10.54 4.81
C SER A 357 -42.91 9.89 6.19
N GLU A 358 -42.11 8.85 6.42
CA GLU A 358 -42.04 8.18 7.73
C GLU A 358 -41.59 9.15 8.84
N VAL A 359 -40.62 10.01 8.56
CA VAL A 359 -40.19 11.04 9.52
C VAL A 359 -41.33 12.01 9.84
N LYS A 360 -42.09 12.46 8.84
CA LYS A 360 -43.28 13.32 9.05
C LYS A 360 -44.33 12.65 9.92
N ASP A 361 -44.56 11.35 9.74
CA ASP A 361 -45.51 10.59 10.57
C ASP A 361 -45.05 10.51 12.03
N ILE A 362 -43.75 10.33 12.27
CA ILE A 362 -43.15 10.38 13.62
C ILE A 362 -43.24 11.79 14.21
N GLU A 363 -43.06 12.84 13.41
CA GLU A 363 -43.24 14.21 13.86
C GLU A 363 -44.69 14.53 14.24
N ALA A 364 -45.65 14.01 13.48
CA ALA A 364 -47.08 14.12 13.81
C ALA A 364 -47.43 13.37 15.10
N GLN A 365 -46.89 12.16 15.30
CA GLN A 365 -47.05 11.40 16.54
C GLN A 365 -46.46 12.16 17.74
N PHE A 366 -45.29 12.79 17.58
CA PHE A 366 -44.68 13.62 18.61
C PHE A 366 -45.55 14.85 18.94
N ALA A 367 -46.09 15.53 17.93
CA ALA A 367 -46.99 16.67 18.12
C ALA A 367 -48.28 16.28 18.86
N SER A 368 -48.78 15.06 18.64
CA SER A 368 -49.94 14.51 19.36
C SER A 368 -49.62 13.95 20.76
N GLY A 369 -48.36 13.95 21.19
CA GLY A 369 -47.93 13.48 22.51
C GLY A 369 -47.80 11.95 22.64
N LEU A 370 -47.81 11.20 21.53
CA LEU A 370 -47.72 9.73 21.52
C LEU A 370 -46.30 9.20 21.73
N VAL A 371 -45.27 10.01 21.48
CA VAL A 371 -43.85 9.61 21.58
C VAL A 371 -43.03 10.66 22.32
N THR A 372 -41.99 10.21 23.03
CA THR A 372 -41.06 11.11 23.73
C THR A 372 -40.00 11.69 22.79
N LYS A 373 -39.31 12.75 23.23
CA LYS A 373 -38.24 13.40 22.44
C LYS A 373 -37.07 12.44 22.14
N GLY A 374 -36.70 11.59 23.10
CA GLY A 374 -35.64 10.60 22.92
C GLY A 374 -36.03 9.49 21.94
N GLU A 375 -37.28 9.03 22.00
CA GLU A 375 -37.80 8.04 21.05
C GLU A 375 -37.93 8.61 19.64
N LYS A 376 -38.37 9.86 19.49
CA LYS A 376 -38.34 10.58 18.21
C LYS A 376 -36.93 10.55 17.63
N TYR A 377 -35.95 11.00 18.42
CA TYR A 377 -34.55 11.07 17.99
C TYR A 377 -34.02 9.72 17.47
N ASN A 378 -34.20 8.67 18.26
CA ASN A 378 -33.74 7.33 17.90
C ASN A 378 -34.45 6.78 16.65
N LYS A 379 -35.78 6.98 16.54
CA LYS A 379 -36.54 6.53 15.36
C LYS A 379 -36.14 7.28 14.08
N VAL A 380 -35.95 8.59 14.15
CA VAL A 380 -35.52 9.39 12.99
C VAL A 380 -34.14 8.93 12.49
N ILE A 381 -33.20 8.66 13.41
CA ILE A 381 -31.88 8.13 13.06
C ILE A 381 -31.99 6.76 12.40
N ASP A 382 -32.82 5.87 12.93
CA ASP A 382 -32.98 4.51 12.40
C ASP A 382 -33.59 4.53 10.99
N ILE A 383 -34.63 5.35 10.77
CA ILE A 383 -35.26 5.55 9.46
C ILE A 383 -34.22 5.99 8.43
N TRP A 384 -33.43 7.01 8.74
CA TRP A 384 -32.41 7.53 7.83
C TRP A 384 -31.23 6.57 7.63
N SER A 385 -30.83 5.83 8.67
CA SER A 385 -29.79 4.80 8.56
C SER A 385 -30.23 3.70 7.60
N ARG A 386 -31.46 3.19 7.76
CA ARG A 386 -32.06 2.18 6.90
C ARG A 386 -32.20 2.67 5.46
N ALA A 387 -32.69 3.89 5.24
CA ALA A 387 -32.79 4.48 3.91
C ALA A 387 -31.41 4.59 3.23
N ASN A 388 -30.38 5.01 3.98
CA ASN A 388 -29.01 5.11 3.50
C ASN A 388 -28.44 3.74 3.09
N GLU A 389 -28.71 2.68 3.85
CA GLU A 389 -28.31 1.31 3.50
C GLU A 389 -29.05 0.79 2.26
N MET A 390 -30.35 1.06 2.12
CA MET A 390 -31.12 0.68 0.94
C MET A 390 -30.61 1.38 -0.32
N ILE A 391 -30.30 2.67 -0.25
CA ILE A 391 -29.71 3.43 -1.35
C ILE A 391 -28.32 2.90 -1.71
N ALA A 392 -27.50 2.57 -0.70
CA ALA A 392 -26.18 2.00 -0.93
C ALA A 392 -26.25 0.64 -1.63
N LYS A 393 -27.17 -0.22 -1.22
CA LYS A 393 -27.39 -1.53 -1.85
C LYS A 393 -27.88 -1.37 -3.28
N ALA A 394 -28.89 -0.52 -3.50
CA ALA A 394 -29.41 -0.25 -4.83
C ALA A 394 -28.37 0.35 -5.78
N MET A 395 -27.44 1.15 -5.26
CA MET A 395 -26.32 1.69 -6.04
C MET A 395 -25.32 0.59 -6.43
N MET A 396 -24.91 -0.26 -5.48
CA MET A 396 -24.00 -1.36 -5.78
C MET A 396 -24.62 -2.35 -6.77
N ASP A 397 -25.88 -2.74 -6.59
CA ASP A 397 -26.59 -3.67 -7.49
C ASP A 397 -26.69 -3.11 -8.92
N ASN A 398 -26.86 -1.79 -9.05
CA ASN A 398 -26.98 -1.11 -10.35
C ASN A 398 -25.63 -0.89 -11.06
N ILE A 399 -24.53 -0.87 -10.30
CA ILE A 399 -23.17 -0.69 -10.82
C ILE A 399 -22.46 -2.04 -11.02
N SER A 400 -22.86 -3.09 -10.29
CA SER A 400 -22.18 -4.39 -10.32
C SER A 400 -22.56 -5.26 -11.52
N SER A 401 -23.71 -5.02 -12.14
CA SER A 401 -24.24 -5.88 -13.20
C SER A 401 -24.53 -5.10 -14.49
N GLU A 402 -24.18 -5.71 -15.62
CA GLU A 402 -24.48 -5.21 -16.97
C GLU A 402 -25.15 -6.32 -17.78
N GLU A 403 -26.17 -5.94 -18.56
CA GLU A 403 -26.81 -6.86 -19.50
C GLU A 403 -26.01 -6.90 -20.80
N ILE A 404 -25.42 -8.06 -21.10
CA ILE A 404 -24.63 -8.30 -22.31
C ILE A 404 -25.39 -9.30 -23.20
N LYS A 405 -25.34 -9.09 -24.52
CA LYS A 405 -25.85 -10.06 -25.47
C LYS A 405 -24.84 -11.18 -25.68
N ASP A 406 -25.27 -12.40 -25.41
CA ASP A 406 -24.48 -13.60 -25.71
C ASP A 406 -24.36 -13.80 -27.24
N SER A 407 -23.46 -14.70 -27.64
CA SER A 407 -23.25 -15.16 -29.02
C SER A 407 -24.54 -15.64 -29.71
N GLU A 408 -25.50 -16.14 -28.95
CA GLU A 408 -26.83 -16.59 -29.41
C GLU A 408 -27.90 -15.47 -29.41
N GLY A 409 -27.54 -14.25 -29.00
CA GLY A 409 -28.42 -13.09 -28.95
C GLY A 409 -29.28 -12.96 -27.68
N ASN A 410 -29.13 -13.88 -26.72
CA ASN A 410 -29.81 -13.84 -25.42
C ASN A 410 -29.20 -12.77 -24.51
N LEU A 411 -30.04 -12.06 -23.74
CA LEU A 411 -29.57 -11.11 -22.73
C LEU A 411 -29.14 -11.88 -21.49
N VAL A 412 -27.85 -11.83 -21.17
CA VAL A 412 -27.26 -12.46 -19.98
C VAL A 412 -26.71 -11.35 -19.08
N THR A 413 -27.03 -11.41 -17.79
CA THR A 413 -26.46 -10.52 -16.79
C THR A 413 -25.03 -10.96 -16.48
N SER A 414 -24.07 -10.09 -16.73
CA SER A 414 -22.66 -10.30 -16.41
C SER A 414 -22.18 -9.24 -15.42
N ASP A 415 -21.07 -9.51 -14.74
CA ASP A 415 -20.46 -8.53 -13.86
C ASP A 415 -19.97 -7.33 -14.68
N SER A 416 -20.28 -6.12 -14.24
CA SER A 416 -19.95 -4.87 -14.93
C SER A 416 -18.44 -4.66 -15.02
N TYR A 417 -18.01 -4.06 -16.12
CA TYR A 417 -16.63 -3.58 -16.32
C TYR A 417 -16.45 -2.11 -15.95
N ASN A 418 -17.40 -1.52 -15.22
CA ASN A 418 -17.28 -0.17 -14.69
C ASN A 418 -16.05 -0.04 -13.80
N SER A 419 -15.24 0.98 -14.04
CA SER A 419 -13.99 1.21 -13.32
C SER A 419 -14.22 1.35 -11.81
N VAL A 420 -15.19 2.14 -11.37
CA VAL A 420 -15.51 2.35 -9.94
C VAL A 420 -15.84 1.04 -9.26
N TYR A 421 -16.62 0.19 -9.92
CA TYR A 421 -16.92 -1.16 -9.43
C TYR A 421 -15.65 -1.99 -9.29
N MET A 422 -14.85 -2.06 -10.36
CA MET A 422 -13.62 -2.84 -10.38
C MET A 422 -12.62 -2.42 -9.30
N PHE A 423 -12.49 -1.12 -9.04
CA PHE A 423 -11.61 -0.61 -7.98
C PHE A 423 -12.01 -1.11 -6.58
N ALA A 424 -13.31 -1.11 -6.27
CA ALA A 424 -13.80 -1.57 -4.96
C ALA A 424 -13.91 -3.10 -4.85
N ASP A 425 -14.39 -3.78 -5.88
CA ASP A 425 -14.57 -5.24 -5.88
C ASP A 425 -13.23 -5.97 -5.82
N SER A 426 -12.22 -5.48 -6.57
CA SER A 426 -10.85 -6.02 -6.50
C SER A 426 -10.18 -5.82 -5.14
N GLY A 427 -10.69 -4.89 -4.32
CA GLY A 427 -10.03 -4.46 -3.09
C GLY A 427 -8.70 -3.73 -3.32
N ALA A 428 -8.48 -3.21 -4.54
CA ALA A 428 -7.30 -2.41 -4.88
C ALA A 428 -7.34 -1.06 -4.18
N ARG A 429 -8.45 -0.32 -4.33
CA ARG A 429 -8.66 0.99 -3.71
C ARG A 429 -10.14 1.34 -3.68
N GLY A 430 -10.58 1.95 -2.58
CA GLY A 430 -11.97 2.36 -2.43
C GLY A 430 -12.77 1.35 -1.62
N SER A 431 -13.53 1.84 -0.64
CA SER A 431 -14.52 1.03 0.07
C SER A 431 -15.92 1.28 -0.47
N PRO A 432 -16.86 0.32 -0.33
CA PRO A 432 -18.26 0.55 -0.68
C PRO A 432 -18.86 1.77 0.04
N ALA A 433 -18.37 2.10 1.23
CA ALA A 433 -18.76 3.30 1.97
C ALA A 433 -18.29 4.60 1.30
N GLN A 434 -17.12 4.62 0.67
CA GLN A 434 -16.63 5.78 -0.09
C GLN A 434 -17.42 5.95 -1.40
N ILE A 435 -17.68 4.86 -2.12
CA ILE A 435 -18.51 4.90 -3.33
C ILE A 435 -19.93 5.40 -2.99
N ARG A 436 -20.47 4.99 -1.84
CA ARG A 436 -21.75 5.48 -1.32
C ARG A 436 -21.81 6.99 -1.19
N GLN A 437 -20.75 7.62 -0.70
CA GLN A 437 -20.71 9.08 -0.58
C GLN A 437 -20.64 9.78 -1.95
N LEU A 438 -20.08 9.12 -2.96
CA LEU A 438 -19.92 9.67 -4.31
C LEU A 438 -21.20 9.58 -5.13
N ALA A 439 -21.89 8.43 -5.12
CA ALA A 439 -23.05 8.15 -5.98
C ALA A 439 -24.38 7.90 -5.24
N GLY A 440 -24.36 7.63 -3.93
CA GLY A 440 -25.54 7.35 -3.12
C GLY A 440 -26.08 8.61 -2.42
N MET A 441 -25.99 8.61 -1.09
CA MET A 441 -26.20 9.78 -0.22
C MET A 441 -25.12 9.79 0.87
N ARG A 442 -24.80 10.96 1.42
CA ARG A 442 -23.80 11.05 2.49
C ARG A 442 -24.36 10.58 3.84
N GLY A 443 -25.65 10.81 4.08
CA GLY A 443 -26.36 10.33 5.26
C GLY A 443 -26.20 11.21 6.50
N LEU A 444 -26.33 10.59 7.66
CA LEU A 444 -26.25 11.24 8.97
C LEU A 444 -24.81 11.62 9.32
N MET A 445 -24.63 12.77 9.98
CA MET A 445 -23.32 13.26 10.44
C MET A 445 -23.27 13.26 11.97
N ALA A 446 -22.11 12.96 12.53
CA ALA A 446 -21.85 13.03 13.96
C ALA A 446 -21.22 14.37 14.31
N LYS A 447 -21.70 15.00 15.39
CA LYS A 447 -21.10 16.19 16.00
C LYS A 447 -19.83 15.82 16.79
N PRO A 448 -19.02 16.80 17.24
CA PRO A 448 -17.83 16.53 18.05
C PRO A 448 -18.12 15.88 19.41
N ASP A 449 -19.34 16.01 19.92
CA ASP A 449 -19.82 15.36 21.15
C ASP A 449 -20.24 13.89 20.94
N GLY A 450 -20.22 13.41 19.70
CA GLY A 450 -20.65 12.06 19.31
C GLY A 450 -22.15 11.93 19.07
N SER A 451 -22.96 12.98 19.29
CA SER A 451 -24.38 12.97 18.95
C SER A 451 -24.59 13.10 17.44
N ILE A 452 -25.58 12.40 16.91
CA ILE A 452 -25.91 12.42 15.48
C ILE A 452 -26.86 13.59 15.20
N ILE A 453 -26.61 14.32 14.12
CA ILE A 453 -27.50 15.38 13.61
C ILE A 453 -28.73 14.71 12.98
N GLU A 454 -29.93 15.07 13.45
CA GLU A 454 -31.21 14.49 12.98
C GLU A 454 -31.48 14.76 11.49
N THR A 455 -30.94 15.84 10.94
CA THR A 455 -31.06 16.21 9.53
C THR A 455 -29.94 15.57 8.70
N PRO A 456 -30.22 14.58 7.84
CA PRO A 456 -29.21 13.95 7.01
C PRO A 456 -28.82 14.83 5.82
N ILE A 457 -27.71 14.47 5.19
CA ILE A 457 -27.31 14.99 3.88
C ILE A 457 -27.77 13.98 2.81
N THR A 458 -28.85 14.31 2.11
CA THR A 458 -29.43 13.48 1.02
C THR A 458 -28.65 13.58 -0.29
N ALA A 459 -27.91 14.67 -0.49
CA ALA A 459 -27.03 14.87 -1.63
C ALA A 459 -25.78 13.97 -1.58
N ASN A 460 -25.20 13.71 -2.75
CA ASN A 460 -23.90 13.05 -2.90
C ASN A 460 -22.87 14.03 -3.51
N PHE A 461 -21.60 13.60 -3.61
CA PHE A 461 -20.56 14.45 -4.20
C PHE A 461 -20.74 14.68 -5.71
N ARG A 462 -21.38 13.74 -6.44
CA ARG A 462 -21.64 13.89 -7.89
C ARG A 462 -22.67 14.99 -8.17
N GLU A 463 -23.76 15.04 -7.41
CA GLU A 463 -24.79 16.09 -7.47
C GLU A 463 -24.28 17.41 -6.89
N GLY A 464 -23.28 17.33 -6.00
CA GLY A 464 -22.68 18.44 -5.30
C GLY A 464 -23.45 18.84 -4.03
N PRO A 465 -22.77 19.17 -2.92
CA PRO A 465 -23.43 19.67 -1.71
C PRO A 465 -23.90 21.14 -1.83
N PHE A 466 -23.87 21.73 -3.02
CA PHE A 466 -24.00 23.18 -3.24
C PHE A 466 -25.43 23.72 -3.21
N SER A 467 -26.47 22.88 -3.08
CA SER A 467 -27.84 23.40 -2.97
C SER A 467 -28.14 24.03 -1.60
N SER A 468 -27.31 23.82 -0.57
CA SER A 468 -27.40 24.60 0.68
C SER A 468 -26.08 24.64 1.47
N THR A 469 -25.57 25.85 1.72
CA THR A 469 -24.37 26.12 2.56
C THR A 469 -24.44 25.44 3.94
N ILE A 470 -25.67 25.23 4.44
CA ILE A 470 -25.95 24.61 5.74
C ILE A 470 -25.55 23.13 5.76
N LEU A 471 -25.83 22.37 4.70
CA LEU A 471 -25.46 20.94 4.64
C LEU A 471 -23.94 20.75 4.55
N TYR A 472 -23.24 21.66 3.87
CA TYR A 472 -21.78 21.63 3.84
C TYR A 472 -21.18 21.97 5.21
N PHE A 473 -21.71 22.99 5.90
CA PHE A 473 -21.26 23.38 7.24
C PHE A 473 -21.44 22.26 8.29
N ASN A 474 -22.57 21.55 8.26
CA ASN A 474 -22.85 20.39 9.12
C ASN A 474 -21.91 19.21 8.85
N SER A 475 -21.12 19.24 7.78
CA SER A 475 -20.14 18.20 7.48
C SER A 475 -18.71 18.53 7.92
N TRP A 476 -18.47 19.79 8.32
CA TRP A 476 -17.22 20.28 8.91
C TRP A 476 -17.26 20.34 10.44
N SER A 477 -18.48 20.46 10.98
CA SER A 477 -18.78 20.46 12.42
C SER A 477 -18.80 19.03 12.93
#